data_AF-Q56ZE6-F1
#
_entry.id   AF-Q56ZE6-F1
#
_cell.length_a   1.000
_cell.length_b   1.000
_cell.length_c   1.000
_cell.angle_alpha   90.00
_cell.angle_beta   90.00
_cell.angle_gamma   90.00
#
_symmetry.space_group_name_H-M   'P 1'
#
loop_
_entity.id
_entity.type
_entity.pdbx_description
1 polymer ?
#
loop_
_entity_poly.entity_id
_entity_poly.type
_entity_poly.pdbx_seq_one_letter_code
_entity_poly.pdbx_strand_id
1 'polypeptide(L)'
;DRSLSGIGGVETGYDAAEFILLGSNTVQVCTGVMMHGYGHVKTLCAELKDFMKQHNFSTIEEFRGHSLQYFTTHTDLVKRQKEAVEQRKAEKRGLKSDKDWTGDGFVKETESMVSN
;
A
#
# COMPACT_ATOMS: atom_id res chain seq x y z
N ASP A 1 -1.66 -6.11 -26.35
CA ASP A 1 -2.63 -5.57 -25.39
C ASP A 1 -3.79 -6.53 -25.20
N ARG A 2 -4.14 -6.87 -23.96
CA ARG A 2 -5.33 -7.67 -23.64
C ARG A 2 -6.06 -6.99 -22.50
N SER A 3 -7.38 -6.85 -22.61
CA SER A 3 -8.22 -6.36 -21.53
C SER A 3 -8.43 -7.45 -20.48
N LEU A 4 -8.40 -7.07 -19.20
CA LEU A 4 -8.63 -7.94 -18.06
C LEU A 4 -9.97 -7.59 -17.40
N SER A 5 -10.80 -8.61 -17.14
CA SER A 5 -12.00 -8.47 -16.33
C SER A 5 -11.81 -9.20 -15.01
N GLY A 6 -11.80 -8.48 -13.91
CA GLY A 6 -11.77 -9.03 -12.55
C GLY A 6 -13.14 -9.54 -12.12
N ILE A 7 -13.17 -10.64 -11.36
CA ILE A 7 -14.38 -11.17 -10.73
C ILE A 7 -13.98 -11.96 -9.47
N GLY A 8 -14.83 -11.92 -8.46
CA GLY A 8 -14.74 -12.77 -7.27
C GLY A 8 -14.78 -11.95 -5.98
N GLY A 9 -15.81 -12.17 -5.16
CA GLY A 9 -15.92 -11.55 -3.83
C GLY A 9 -16.14 -10.04 -3.82
N VAL A 10 -16.58 -9.42 -4.92
CA VAL A 10 -16.85 -7.98 -4.99
C VAL A 10 -18.22 -7.68 -4.36
N GLU A 11 -18.24 -6.93 -3.27
CA GLU A 11 -19.44 -6.51 -2.55
C GLU A 11 -19.55 -4.99 -2.41
N THR A 12 -18.43 -4.26 -2.47
CA THR A 12 -18.35 -2.80 -2.37
C THR A 12 -17.65 -2.16 -3.57
N GLY A 13 -17.81 -0.84 -3.74
CA GLY A 13 -17.05 -0.08 -4.75
C GLY A 13 -15.56 0.01 -4.43
N TYR A 14 -15.16 -0.18 -3.18
CA TYR A 14 -13.76 -0.26 -2.77
C TYR A 14 -13.13 -1.57 -3.23
N ASP A 15 -13.84 -2.69 -3.12
CA ASP A 15 -13.38 -3.98 -3.66
C ASP A 15 -13.16 -3.86 -5.18
N ALA A 16 -14.07 -3.19 -5.89
CA ALA A 16 -13.89 -2.91 -7.31
C ALA A 16 -12.65 -2.04 -7.58
N ALA A 17 -12.35 -1.06 -6.72
CA ALA A 17 -11.13 -0.27 -6.82
C ALA A 17 -9.87 -1.12 -6.65
N GLU A 18 -9.86 -2.11 -5.75
CA GLU A 18 -8.73 -3.04 -5.57
C GLU A 18 -8.43 -3.85 -6.84
N PHE A 19 -9.47 -4.37 -7.50
CA PHE A 19 -9.31 -5.08 -8.78
C PHE A 19 -8.71 -4.18 -9.87
N ILE A 20 -9.14 -2.92 -9.92
CA ILE A 20 -8.61 -1.93 -10.88
C ILE A 20 -7.17 -1.57 -10.53
N LEU A 21 -6.85 -1.33 -9.26
CA LEU A 21 -5.49 -1.09 -8.77
C LEU A 21 -4.52 -2.23 -9.14
N LEU A 22 -5.02 -3.46 -9.23
CA LEU A 22 -4.27 -4.64 -9.69
C LEU A 22 -4.28 -4.85 -11.21
N GLY A 23 -4.93 -3.97 -11.98
CA GLY A 23 -4.83 -3.91 -13.44
C GLY A 23 -6.10 -4.29 -14.21
N SER A 24 -7.22 -4.53 -13.54
CA SER A 24 -8.48 -4.86 -14.23
C SER A 24 -9.04 -3.66 -15.00
N ASN A 25 -9.51 -3.89 -16.24
CA ASN A 25 -10.24 -2.89 -17.04
C ASN A 25 -11.72 -2.84 -16.66
N THR A 26 -12.28 -3.98 -16.27
CA THR A 26 -13.68 -4.12 -15.83
C THR A 26 -13.74 -5.02 -14.60
N VAL A 27 -14.78 -4.84 -13.78
CA VAL A 27 -15.04 -5.65 -12.59
C VAL A 27 -16.45 -6.21 -12.68
N GLN A 28 -16.58 -7.53 -12.52
CA GLN A 28 -17.87 -8.23 -12.53
C GLN A 28 -18.33 -8.52 -11.11
N VAL A 29 -19.63 -8.42 -10.89
CA VAL A 29 -20.26 -8.63 -9.59
C VAL A 29 -21.38 -9.66 -9.74
N CYS A 30 -21.35 -10.71 -8.93
CA CYS A 30 -22.36 -11.76 -8.91
C CYS A 30 -23.02 -11.83 -7.53
N THR A 31 -22.34 -12.38 -6.52
CA THR A 31 -22.86 -12.56 -5.17
C THR A 31 -23.36 -11.26 -4.54
N GLY A 32 -22.63 -10.15 -4.68
CA GLY A 32 -23.07 -8.85 -4.16
C GLY A 32 -24.42 -8.39 -4.73
N VAL A 33 -24.68 -8.64 -6.02
CA VAL A 33 -25.99 -8.34 -6.64
C VAL A 33 -27.06 -9.33 -6.20
N MET A 34 -26.72 -10.61 -5.98
CA MET A 34 -27.66 -11.59 -5.43
C MET A 34 -28.13 -11.22 -4.02
N MET A 35 -27.25 -10.64 -3.20
CA MET A 35 -27.53 -10.27 -1.82
C MET A 35 -28.25 -8.92 -1.68
N HIS A 36 -27.90 -7.93 -2.51
CA HIS A 36 -28.38 -6.55 -2.36
C HIS A 36 -29.35 -6.11 -3.49
N GLY A 37 -29.59 -6.98 -4.47
CA GLY A 37 -30.41 -6.70 -5.65
C GLY A 37 -29.70 -5.84 -6.71
N TYR A 38 -30.33 -5.72 -7.89
CA TYR A 38 -29.75 -5.00 -9.04
C TYR A 38 -29.48 -3.51 -8.78
N GLY A 39 -30.19 -2.89 -7.82
CA GLY A 39 -29.98 -1.49 -7.45
C GLY A 39 -28.60 -1.22 -6.84
N HIS A 40 -27.92 -2.26 -6.34
CA HIS A 40 -26.63 -2.17 -5.67
C HIS A 40 -25.52 -1.55 -6.54
N VAL A 41 -25.64 -1.66 -7.87
CA VAL A 41 -24.70 -1.02 -8.81
C VAL A 41 -24.54 0.49 -8.57
N LYS A 42 -25.59 1.17 -8.10
CA LYS A 42 -25.51 2.61 -7.78
C LYS A 42 -24.60 2.88 -6.58
N THR A 43 -24.68 2.03 -5.55
CA THR A 43 -23.81 2.07 -4.37
C THR A 43 -22.37 1.81 -4.77
N LEU A 44 -22.12 0.74 -5.52
CA LEU A 44 -20.77 0.41 -6.03
C LEU A 44 -20.15 1.57 -6.81
N CYS A 45 -20.90 2.20 -7.70
CA CYS A 45 -20.42 3.35 -8.47
C CYS A 45 -20.18 4.60 -7.59
N ALA A 46 -20.98 4.83 -6.55
CA ALA A 46 -20.80 5.95 -5.64
C ALA A 46 -19.53 5.76 -4.78
N GLU A 47 -19.37 4.58 -4.19
CA GLU A 47 -18.20 4.23 -3.37
C GLU A 47 -16.91 4.25 -4.19
N LEU A 48 -16.91 3.75 -5.42
CA LEU A 48 -15.75 3.85 -6.31
C LEU A 48 -15.37 5.31 -6.59
N LYS A 49 -16.35 6.20 -6.79
CA LYS A 49 -16.09 7.64 -6.93
C LYS A 49 -15.55 8.26 -5.64
N ASP A 50 -16.02 7.80 -4.48
CA ASP A 50 -15.52 8.29 -3.20
C ASP A 50 -14.08 7.85 -2.94
N PHE A 51 -13.73 6.60 -3.29
CA PHE A 51 -12.33 6.15 -3.35
C PHE A 51 -11.49 7.06 -4.26
N MET A 52 -11.95 7.33 -5.48
CA MET A 52 -11.24 8.21 -6.41
C MET A 52 -11.02 9.61 -5.82
N LYS A 53 -12.03 10.21 -5.19
CA LYS A 53 -11.89 11.52 -4.51
C LYS A 53 -10.89 11.48 -3.36
N GLN A 54 -10.93 10.46 -2.52
CA GLN A 54 -10.02 10.31 -1.37
C GLN A 54 -8.54 10.29 -1.80
N HIS A 55 -8.27 9.72 -2.98
CA HIS A 55 -6.93 9.60 -3.54
C HIS A 55 -6.59 10.65 -4.61
N ASN A 56 -7.48 11.63 -4.85
CA ASN A 56 -7.33 12.67 -5.88
C ASN A 56 -7.19 12.12 -7.32
N PHE A 57 -7.84 11.01 -7.63
CA PHE A 57 -7.93 10.48 -8.99
C PHE A 57 -9.11 11.10 -9.74
N SER A 58 -8.85 11.59 -10.95
CA SER A 58 -9.86 12.12 -11.86
C SER A 58 -10.37 11.05 -12.83
N THR A 59 -9.57 10.03 -13.12
CA THR A 59 -9.90 8.96 -14.07
C THR A 59 -9.52 7.58 -13.55
N ILE A 60 -10.16 6.53 -14.09
CA ILE A 60 -9.81 5.13 -13.78
C ILE A 60 -8.38 4.79 -14.21
N GLU A 61 -7.93 5.39 -15.31
CA GLU A 61 -6.60 5.18 -15.89
C GLU A 61 -5.46 5.63 -14.97
N GLU A 62 -5.69 6.67 -14.15
CA GLU A 62 -4.67 7.21 -13.24
C GLU A 62 -4.23 6.23 -12.16
N PHE A 63 -5.09 5.27 -11.80
CA PHE A 63 -4.79 4.30 -10.74
C PHE A 63 -4.84 2.85 -11.20
N ARG A 64 -5.30 2.55 -12.42
CA ARG A 64 -5.31 1.17 -12.90
C ARG A 64 -3.89 0.60 -12.95
N GLY A 65 -3.68 -0.51 -12.24
CA GLY A 65 -2.38 -1.16 -12.14
C GLY A 65 -1.38 -0.45 -11.22
N HIS A 66 -1.76 0.64 -10.53
CA HIS A 66 -0.84 1.39 -9.68
C HIS A 66 -0.26 0.53 -8.55
N SER A 67 -1.01 -0.46 -8.05
CA SER A 67 -0.52 -1.36 -6.99
C SER A 67 0.48 -2.41 -7.48
N LEU A 68 0.63 -2.61 -8.80
CA LEU A 68 1.57 -3.62 -9.34
C LEU A 68 3.03 -3.29 -9.02
N GLN A 69 3.38 -2.03 -8.77
CA GLN A 69 4.73 -1.64 -8.33
C GLN A 69 5.13 -2.26 -6.97
N TYR A 70 4.14 -2.65 -6.16
CA TYR A 70 4.35 -3.28 -4.87
C TYR A 70 4.27 -4.81 -4.93
N PHE A 71 3.81 -5.38 -6.05
CA PHE A 71 3.71 -6.83 -6.22
C PHE A 71 5.11 -7.43 -6.44
N THR A 72 5.52 -8.35 -5.57
CA THR A 72 6.83 -8.98 -5.68
C THR A 72 6.82 -10.42 -5.14
N THR A 73 7.91 -11.14 -5.41
CA THR A 73 8.13 -12.48 -4.85
C THR A 73 8.51 -12.39 -3.37
N HIS A 74 8.21 -13.46 -2.62
CA HIS A 74 8.59 -13.55 -1.21
C HIS A 74 10.11 -13.36 -1.00
N THR A 75 10.94 -13.96 -1.86
CA THR A 75 12.39 -13.85 -1.79
C THR A 75 12.88 -12.42 -1.95
N ASP A 76 12.31 -11.68 -2.90
CA ASP A 76 12.67 -10.28 -3.14
C ASP A 76 12.19 -9.38 -1.99
N LEU A 77 11.00 -9.62 -1.43
CA LEU A 77 10.52 -8.91 -0.25
C LEU A 77 11.47 -9.07 0.95
N VAL A 78 11.91 -10.30 1.23
CA VAL A 78 12.87 -10.58 2.32
C VAL A 78 14.20 -9.86 2.08
N LYS A 79 14.68 -9.80 0.84
CA LYS A 79 15.90 -9.07 0.49
C LYS A 79 15.74 -7.56 0.76
N ARG A 80 14.67 -6.94 0.26
CA ARG A 80 14.36 -5.52 0.49
C ARG A 80 14.26 -5.18 1.97
N GLN A 81 13.67 -6.07 2.77
CA GLN A 81 13.58 -5.90 4.23
C GLN A 81 14.96 -5.90 4.90
N LYS A 82 15.86 -6.80 4.51
CA LYS A 82 17.23 -6.84 5.04
C LYS A 82 17.99 -5.56 4.70
N GLU A 83 17.92 -5.13 3.44
CA GLU A 83 18.55 -3.90 2.95
C GLU A 83 18.03 -2.67 3.71
N ALA A 84 16.70 -2.55 3.91
CA ALA A 84 16.11 -1.46 4.67
C ALA A 84 16.55 -1.44 6.14
N VAL A 85 16.73 -2.61 6.77
CA VAL A 85 17.26 -2.70 8.14
C VAL A 85 18.74 -2.28 8.19
N GLU A 86 19.55 -2.68 7.22
CA GLU A 86 20.95 -2.28 7.11
C GLU A 86 21.11 -0.78 6.88
N GLN A 87 20.29 -0.18 6.01
CA GLN A 87 20.25 1.27 5.78
C GLN A 87 19.89 2.03 7.06
N ARG A 88 18.82 1.63 7.77
CA ARG A 88 18.43 2.24 9.06
C ARG A 88 19.54 2.13 10.10
N LYS A 89 20.31 1.03 10.12
CA LYS A 89 21.46 0.86 11.01
C LYS A 89 22.64 1.77 10.62
N ALA A 90 22.85 2.00 9.32
CA ALA A 90 23.89 2.88 8.82
C ALA A 90 23.55 4.36 9.03
N GLU A 91 22.27 4.73 8.93
CA GLU A 91 21.76 6.09 9.15
C GLU A 91 21.71 6.49 10.62
N LYS A 92 21.56 5.52 11.54
CA LYS A 92 21.62 5.78 12.98
C LYS A 92 22.97 6.42 13.33
N ARG A 93 22.94 7.72 13.63
CA ARG A 93 24.03 8.47 14.25
C ARG A 93 23.95 8.26 15.77
N GLY A 94 24.99 7.68 16.35
CA GLY A 94 25.06 7.34 17.77
C GLY A 94 25.81 6.02 18.02
N LEU A 95 25.75 5.53 19.25
CA LEU A 95 26.36 4.25 19.64
C LEU A 95 25.74 3.09 18.83
N LYS A 96 26.61 2.24 18.25
CA LYS A 96 26.17 1.04 17.52
C LYS A 96 25.54 -0.02 18.45
N SER A 97 25.92 0.01 19.72
CA SER A 97 25.52 -0.94 20.76
C SER A 97 25.69 -0.28 22.14
N ASP A 98 24.77 -0.54 23.07
CA ASP A 98 24.86 -0.07 24.46
C ASP A 98 26.16 -0.50 25.16
N LYS A 99 26.79 -1.58 24.69
CA LYS A 99 28.09 -2.05 25.19
C LYS A 99 29.26 -1.13 24.88
N ASP A 100 29.10 -0.26 23.88
CA ASP A 100 30.13 0.71 23.48
C ASP A 100 30.00 2.03 24.27
N TRP A 101 29.02 2.13 25.17
CA TRP A 101 28.83 3.28 26.04
C TRP A 101 29.96 3.36 27.07
N THR A 102 30.84 4.34 26.90
CA THR A 102 31.80 4.73 27.93
C THR A 102 31.23 5.94 28.66
N GLY A 103 31.04 5.86 29.98
CA GLY A 103 30.37 6.91 30.77
C GLY A 103 30.96 8.33 30.60
N ASP A 104 32.19 8.43 30.11
CA ASP A 104 32.90 9.68 29.82
C ASP A 104 32.40 10.41 28.54
N GLY A 105 31.64 9.72 27.67
CA GLY A 105 31.07 10.27 26.42
C GLY A 105 29.68 10.93 26.55
N PHE A 106 29.11 10.93 27.76
CA PHE A 106 27.69 11.22 28.04
C PHE A 106 27.14 12.48 27.36
N VAL A 107 27.87 13.60 27.44
CA VAL A 107 27.41 14.89 26.89
C VAL A 107 27.33 14.85 25.36
N LYS A 108 28.37 14.34 24.70
CA LYS A 108 28.44 14.23 23.23
C LYS A 108 27.40 13.26 22.67
N GLU A 109 27.17 12.17 23.38
CA GLU A 109 26.24 11.12 22.97
C GLU A 109 24.79 11.56 23.18
N THR A 110 24.49 12.24 24.28
CA THR A 110 23.16 12.83 24.54
C THR A 110 22.84 13.93 23.53
N GLU A 111 23.79 14.80 23.20
CA GLU A 111 23.63 15.84 22.15
C GLU A 111 23.33 15.23 20.78
N SER A 112 23.88 14.05 20.46
CA SER A 112 23.59 13.33 19.22
C SER A 112 22.21 12.65 19.18
N MET A 113 21.57 12.49 20.34
CA MET A 113 20.27 11.82 20.50
C MET A 113 19.07 12.79 20.56
N VAL A 114 19.30 14.11 20.59
CA VAL A 114 18.21 15.09 20.53
C VAL A 114 17.89 15.40 19.07
N SER A 115 16.73 14.90 18.61
CA SER A 115 16.15 15.28 17.32
C SER A 115 15.60 16.70 17.40
N ASN A 116 16.00 17.56 16.45
CA ASN A 116 15.11 18.64 15.97
C ASN A 116 14.06 18.04 15.03
#